data_AF-A0A838TRL1-F1
#
_entry.id   AF-A0A838TRL1-F1
#
_cell.length_a   1.000
_cell.length_b   1.000
_cell.length_c   1.000
_cell.angle_alpha   90.00
_cell.angle_beta   90.00
_cell.angle_gamma   90.00
#
_symmetry.space_group_name_H-M   'P 1'
#
loop_
_entity.id
_entity.type
_entity.pdbx_description
1 polymer ?
#
loop_
_entity_poly.entity_id
_entity_poly.type
_entity_poly.pdbx_seq_one_letter_code
_entity_poly.pdbx_strand_id
1 'polypeptide(L)'
;MKINLPSIFTFLCSAFLFAACSHPKKPATTTGFDNLIVTHSMKGWELYSWPEGNIWKFSFLKGTNRLKTYSEVTSPGGTGKLVTVSGVDSANMVLDKFPAAENILLIGQGWLQNTWRGQYGNLQLPPQSAIDELRSFSARKGLTFTVAN
;
A
#
# COMPACT_ATOMS: atom_id res chain seq x y z
N MET A 1 -19.36 68.87 15.10
CA MET A 1 -19.88 67.82 16.01
C MET A 1 -19.94 66.52 15.21
N LYS A 2 -19.21 65.49 15.65
CA LYS A 2 -19.06 64.18 15.00
C LYS A 2 -20.37 63.38 15.13
N ILE A 3 -20.87 62.74 14.07
CA ILE A 3 -21.68 61.50 14.20
C ILE A 3 -21.42 60.60 12.99
N ASN A 4 -21.26 59.31 13.28
CA ASN A 4 -20.62 58.26 12.47
C ASN A 4 -21.56 57.53 11.49
N LEU A 5 -20.91 56.93 10.50
CA LEU A 5 -21.35 55.92 9.54
C LEU A 5 -22.01 54.68 10.20
N PRO A 6 -23.01 54.02 9.58
CA PRO A 6 -23.27 52.60 9.82
C PRO A 6 -22.71 51.74 8.68
N SER A 7 -21.94 50.73 9.09
CA SER A 7 -21.34 49.66 8.31
C SER A 7 -22.36 48.86 7.50
N ILE A 8 -22.17 48.80 6.18
CA ILE A 8 -22.84 47.85 5.29
C ILE A 8 -22.03 46.55 5.28
N PHE A 9 -22.56 45.54 5.96
CA PHE A 9 -22.11 44.14 5.92
C PHE A 9 -22.31 43.60 4.50
N THR A 10 -21.24 43.46 3.72
CA THR A 10 -21.31 42.79 2.41
C THR A 10 -20.72 41.40 2.54
N PHE A 11 -21.62 40.42 2.61
CA PHE A 11 -21.34 38.98 2.60
C PHE A 11 -20.84 38.59 1.20
N LEU A 12 -19.52 38.49 1.00
CA LEU A 12 -18.94 38.01 -0.25
C LEU A 12 -18.72 36.49 -0.15
N CYS A 13 -19.68 35.75 -0.69
CA CYS A 13 -19.69 34.30 -0.80
C CYS A 13 -18.72 33.87 -1.92
N SER A 14 -17.45 33.64 -1.60
CA SER A 14 -16.49 33.07 -2.55
C SER A 14 -16.67 31.55 -2.61
N ALA A 15 -17.32 31.09 -3.68
CA ALA A 15 -17.47 29.68 -4.01
C ALA A 15 -16.09 29.05 -4.30
N PHE A 16 -15.67 28.12 -3.44
CA PHE A 16 -14.56 27.22 -3.73
C PHE A 16 -14.98 26.22 -4.81
N LEU A 17 -14.55 26.45 -6.05
CA LEU A 17 -14.57 25.43 -7.10
C LEU A 17 -13.41 24.46 -6.86
N PHE A 18 -13.64 23.44 -6.04
CA PHE A 18 -12.79 22.25 -6.06
C PHE A 18 -13.08 21.46 -7.33
N ALA A 19 -12.28 21.69 -8.37
CA ALA A 19 -12.17 20.76 -9.48
C ALA A 19 -11.47 19.48 -8.98
N ALA A 20 -12.26 18.56 -8.43
CA ALA A 20 -11.80 17.21 -8.15
C ALA A 20 -11.69 16.47 -9.50
N CYS A 21 -10.46 16.32 -10.00
CA CYS A 21 -10.18 15.41 -11.11
C CYS A 21 -10.40 13.96 -10.65
N SER A 22 -11.65 13.49 -10.73
CA SER A 22 -11.95 12.06 -10.65
C SER A 22 -11.40 11.40 -11.92
N HIS A 23 -10.22 10.79 -11.83
CA HIS A 23 -9.78 9.89 -12.88
C HIS A 23 -10.76 8.72 -12.93
N PRO A 24 -11.39 8.42 -14.07
CA PRO A 24 -12.25 7.26 -14.20
C PRO A 24 -11.39 6.01 -13.99
N LYS A 25 -11.65 5.29 -12.90
CA LYS A 25 -11.04 3.99 -12.61
C LYS A 25 -11.49 3.03 -13.71
N LYS A 26 -10.64 2.83 -14.72
CA LYS A 26 -10.87 1.84 -15.78
C LYS A 26 -11.04 0.49 -15.08
N PRO A 27 -12.14 -0.26 -15.31
CA PRO A 27 -12.26 -1.59 -14.72
C PRO A 27 -11.11 -2.43 -15.27
N ALA A 28 -10.14 -2.75 -14.40
CA ALA A 28 -9.08 -3.66 -14.73
C ALA A 28 -9.73 -5.01 -15.02
N THR A 29 -9.56 -5.51 -16.24
CA THR A 29 -10.01 -6.85 -16.65
C THR A 29 -9.42 -7.88 -15.69
N THR A 30 -10.30 -8.41 -14.83
CA THR A 30 -10.03 -9.37 -13.77
C THR A 30 -9.75 -10.76 -14.35
N THR A 31 -8.50 -11.10 -14.65
CA THR A 31 -8.12 -12.50 -15.02
C THR A 31 -6.76 -12.98 -14.47
N GLY A 32 -6.08 -12.20 -13.63
CA GLY A 32 -4.69 -12.51 -13.23
C GLY A 32 -4.52 -13.47 -12.05
N PHE A 33 -5.51 -13.57 -11.14
CA PHE A 33 -5.30 -14.19 -9.81
C PHE A 33 -6.33 -15.25 -9.44
N ASP A 34 -7.12 -15.75 -10.39
CA ASP A 34 -8.21 -16.68 -10.08
C ASP A 34 -7.71 -18.03 -9.53
N ASN A 35 -6.50 -18.43 -9.95
CA ASN A 35 -5.84 -19.65 -9.48
C ASN A 35 -4.86 -19.40 -8.32
N LEU A 36 -4.80 -18.18 -7.77
CA LEU A 36 -3.92 -17.89 -6.64
C LEU A 36 -4.52 -18.44 -5.34
N ILE A 37 -3.92 -19.51 -4.84
CA ILE A 37 -4.31 -20.13 -3.56
C ILE A 37 -3.38 -19.63 -2.47
N VAL A 38 -3.95 -18.98 -1.45
CA VAL A 38 -3.21 -18.51 -0.27
C VAL A 38 -3.62 -19.35 0.93
N THR A 39 -2.65 -20.02 1.54
CA THR A 39 -2.85 -20.83 2.74
C THR A 39 -2.44 -20.06 3.99
N HIS A 40 -2.99 -20.45 5.14
CA HIS A 40 -2.65 -19.82 6.41
C HIS A 40 -1.13 -19.80 6.67
N SER A 41 -0.66 -18.72 7.30
CA SER A 41 0.74 -18.56 7.70
C SER A 41 0.88 -18.37 9.20
N MET A 42 1.53 -19.31 9.87
CA MET A 42 1.80 -19.22 11.32
C MET A 42 2.61 -17.97 11.72
N LYS A 43 3.41 -17.43 10.79
CA LYS A 43 4.24 -16.24 11.00
C LYS A 43 3.67 -14.99 10.32
N GLY A 44 2.48 -15.10 9.71
CA GLY A 44 1.91 -14.08 8.85
C GLY A 44 2.70 -13.91 7.54
N TRP A 45 2.55 -12.75 6.94
CA TRP A 45 3.05 -12.41 5.62
C TRP A 45 3.79 -11.09 5.63
N GLU A 46 4.86 -11.04 4.86
CA GLU A 46 5.67 -9.86 4.65
C GLU A 46 5.29 -9.27 3.29
N LEU A 47 5.00 -7.97 3.28
CA LEU A 47 4.77 -7.18 2.08
C LEU A 47 5.97 -6.23 1.89
N TYR A 48 6.59 -6.32 0.74
CA TYR A 48 7.68 -5.42 0.34
C TYR A 48 7.26 -4.58 -0.85
N SER A 49 7.80 -3.37 -0.95
CA SER A 49 7.53 -2.45 -2.05
C SER A 49 8.78 -1.74 -2.54
N TRP A 50 8.77 -1.38 -3.82
CA TRP A 50 9.79 -0.54 -4.45
C TRP A 50 9.21 0.18 -5.68
N PRO A 51 9.77 1.34 -6.04
CA PRO A 51 9.40 2.01 -7.28
C PRO A 51 10.04 1.29 -8.48
N GLU A 52 9.28 1.14 -9.57
CA GLU A 52 9.75 0.74 -10.89
C GLU A 52 9.15 1.70 -11.93
N GLY A 53 9.94 2.72 -12.30
CA GLY A 53 9.46 3.84 -13.10
C GLY A 53 8.36 4.61 -12.36
N ASN A 54 7.20 4.77 -13.00
CA ASN A 54 6.04 5.48 -12.45
C ASN A 54 5.08 4.59 -11.66
N ILE A 55 5.44 3.32 -11.42
CA ILE A 55 4.57 2.33 -10.80
C ILE A 55 5.27 1.74 -9.57
N TRP A 56 4.49 1.43 -8.55
CA TRP A 56 4.96 0.69 -7.38
C TRP A 56 4.81 -0.81 -7.58
N LYS A 57 5.88 -1.54 -7.29
CA LYS A 57 5.85 -3.00 -7.19
C LYS A 57 5.57 -3.41 -5.76
N PHE A 58 4.91 -4.55 -5.63
CA PHE A 58 4.56 -5.16 -4.35
C PHE A 58 4.87 -6.65 -4.42
N SER A 59 5.58 -7.17 -3.42
CA SER A 59 5.93 -8.59 -3.32
C SER A 59 5.41 -9.14 -2.01
N PHE A 60 4.60 -10.19 -2.10
CA PHE A 60 4.04 -10.91 -0.97
C PHE A 60 4.90 -12.14 -0.69
N LEU A 61 5.48 -12.22 0.50
CA LEU A 61 6.30 -13.34 0.93
C LEU A 61 5.77 -13.92 2.23
N LYS A 62 5.91 -15.23 2.39
CA LYS A 62 5.61 -15.88 3.66
C LYS A 62 6.61 -15.43 4.72
N GLY A 63 6.09 -15.01 5.88
CA GLY A 63 6.90 -14.57 7.01
C GLY A 63 7.80 -15.69 7.54
N THR A 64 9.03 -15.35 7.91
CA THR A 64 9.99 -16.32 8.45
C THR A 64 10.79 -15.75 9.63
N ASN A 65 11.50 -16.60 10.37
CA ASN A 65 12.43 -16.14 11.42
C ASN A 65 13.80 -15.70 10.85
N ARG A 66 13.89 -15.38 9.55
CA ARG A 66 15.13 -14.97 8.87
C ARG A 66 14.86 -13.74 8.00
N LEU A 67 15.86 -12.87 7.88
CA LEU A 67 15.88 -11.79 6.91
C LEU A 67 15.95 -12.31 5.47
N LYS A 68 15.06 -11.83 4.61
CA LYS A 68 15.10 -12.06 3.16
C LYS A 68 16.24 -11.29 2.53
N THR A 69 16.73 -11.76 1.39
CA THR A 69 17.67 -11.02 0.54
C THR A 69 16.92 -10.17 -0.49
N TYR A 70 17.56 -9.13 -1.02
CA TYR A 70 16.94 -8.26 -2.02
C TYR A 70 16.51 -9.05 -3.27
N SER A 71 17.35 -10.02 -3.68
CA SER A 71 17.02 -10.94 -4.78
C SER A 71 15.82 -11.82 -4.46
N GLU A 72 15.69 -12.35 -3.23
CA GLU A 72 14.50 -13.10 -2.83
C GLU A 72 13.24 -12.23 -2.92
N VAL A 73 13.32 -10.97 -2.50
CA VAL A 73 12.17 -10.04 -2.52
C VAL A 73 11.76 -9.65 -3.95
N THR A 74 12.71 -9.49 -4.88
CA THR A 74 12.46 -8.91 -6.20
C THR A 74 12.40 -9.92 -7.36
N SER A 75 13.12 -11.04 -7.29
CA SER A 75 13.20 -12.03 -8.39
C SER A 75 11.93 -12.87 -8.56
N PRO A 76 11.43 -13.16 -9.79
CA PRO A 76 10.18 -13.89 -10.02
C PRO A 76 10.01 -15.27 -9.33
N GLY A 77 11.10 -15.90 -8.87
CA GLY A 77 11.09 -17.19 -8.17
C GLY A 77 11.72 -17.15 -6.78
N GLY A 78 11.73 -16.01 -6.09
CA GLY A 78 12.33 -15.88 -4.77
C GLY A 78 11.73 -16.84 -3.74
N THR A 79 12.56 -17.40 -2.86
CA THR A 79 12.14 -18.41 -1.87
C THR A 79 11.03 -17.90 -0.95
N GLY A 80 9.91 -18.63 -0.93
CA GLY A 80 8.74 -18.29 -0.11
C GLY A 80 7.94 -17.09 -0.61
N LYS A 81 8.17 -16.65 -1.84
CA LYS A 81 7.37 -15.66 -2.53
C LYS A 81 6.08 -16.27 -3.03
N LEU A 82 4.98 -15.58 -2.76
CA LEU A 82 3.68 -15.88 -3.33
C LEU A 82 3.57 -15.27 -4.72
N VAL A 83 3.72 -13.94 -4.81
CA VAL A 83 3.58 -13.20 -6.07
C VAL A 83 4.19 -11.80 -5.96
N THR A 84 4.66 -11.29 -7.10
CA THR A 84 4.98 -9.87 -7.29
C THR A 84 3.94 -9.24 -8.21
N VAL A 85 3.41 -8.08 -7.84
CA VAL A 85 2.41 -7.33 -8.62
C VAL A 85 2.79 -5.87 -8.80
N SER A 86 2.15 -5.22 -9.76
CA SER A 86 2.30 -3.80 -10.07
C SER A 86 1.05 -3.03 -9.70
N GLY A 87 1.20 -1.98 -8.89
CA GLY A 87 0.12 -1.09 -8.47
C GLY A 87 -0.71 -1.59 -7.29
N VAL A 88 -1.34 -0.65 -6.60
CA VAL A 88 -2.15 -0.89 -5.40
C VAL A 88 -3.39 -1.72 -5.72
N ASP A 89 -4.02 -1.50 -6.86
CA ASP A 89 -5.17 -2.29 -7.31
C ASP A 89 -4.84 -3.78 -7.41
N SER A 90 -3.72 -4.13 -8.06
CA SER A 90 -3.27 -5.52 -8.15
C SER A 90 -2.89 -6.10 -6.79
N ALA A 91 -2.31 -5.29 -5.89
CA ALA A 91 -2.02 -5.72 -4.53
C ALA A 91 -3.29 -6.01 -3.73
N ASN A 92 -4.34 -5.19 -3.90
CA ASN A 92 -5.65 -5.44 -3.31
C ASN A 92 -6.28 -6.73 -3.87
N MET A 93 -6.16 -7.01 -5.17
CA MET A 93 -6.62 -8.27 -5.74
C MET A 93 -5.91 -9.49 -5.13
N VAL A 94 -4.63 -9.36 -4.78
CA VAL A 94 -3.88 -10.41 -4.08
C VAL A 94 -4.35 -10.54 -2.63
N LEU A 95 -4.50 -9.44 -1.90
CA LEU A 95 -5.05 -9.41 -0.53
C LEU A 95 -6.45 -10.02 -0.45
N ASP A 96 -7.26 -9.89 -1.52
CA ASP A 96 -8.59 -10.48 -1.60
C ASP A 96 -8.59 -12.02 -1.46
N LYS A 97 -7.46 -12.65 -1.81
CA LYS A 97 -7.26 -14.10 -1.77
C LYS A 97 -6.80 -14.62 -0.41
N PHE A 98 -6.45 -13.74 0.52
CA PHE A 98 -5.94 -14.16 1.83
C PHE A 98 -7.09 -14.66 2.72
N PRO A 99 -6.88 -15.75 3.48
CA PRO A 99 -7.78 -16.10 4.55
C PRO A 99 -7.94 -14.96 5.55
N ALA A 100 -9.14 -14.82 6.13
CA ALA A 100 -9.37 -13.85 7.21
C ALA A 100 -8.44 -14.13 8.41
N ALA A 101 -8.22 -13.10 9.22
CA ALA A 101 -7.34 -13.09 10.39
C ALA A 101 -5.83 -13.31 10.11
N GLU A 102 -5.39 -13.26 8.85
CA GLU A 102 -3.98 -13.20 8.52
C GLU A 102 -3.36 -11.85 8.89
N ASN A 103 -2.07 -11.86 9.22
CA ASN A 103 -1.27 -10.68 9.51
C ASN A 103 -0.39 -10.33 8.30
N ILE A 104 -0.54 -9.11 7.79
CA ILE A 104 0.25 -8.54 6.70
C ILE A 104 1.14 -7.45 7.29
N LEU A 105 2.46 -7.61 7.19
CA LEU A 105 3.45 -6.66 7.66
C LEU A 105 4.11 -5.98 6.45
N LEU A 106 3.80 -4.71 6.21
CA LEU A 106 4.50 -3.88 5.22
C LEU A 106 5.86 -3.46 5.78
N ILE A 107 6.91 -3.86 5.08
CA ILE A 107 8.30 -3.63 5.45
C ILE A 107 8.80 -2.33 4.81
N GLY A 108 9.12 -1.35 5.66
CA GLY A 108 9.58 -0.02 5.30
C GLY A 108 11.08 0.19 5.46
N GLN A 109 11.59 1.24 4.81
CA GLN A 109 13.02 1.50 4.70
C GLN A 109 13.71 1.68 6.05
N GLY A 110 13.09 2.33 7.04
CA GLY A 110 13.77 2.55 8.32
C GLY A 110 13.95 1.25 9.12
N TRP A 111 13.00 0.31 9.03
CA TRP A 111 13.17 -1.04 9.60
C TRP A 111 14.29 -1.79 8.88
N LEU A 112 14.37 -1.66 7.54
CA LEU A 112 15.44 -2.26 6.75
C LEU A 112 16.81 -1.69 7.12
N GLN A 113 16.93 -0.38 7.31
CA GLN A 113 18.16 0.27 7.74
C GLN A 113 18.68 -0.26 9.08
N ASN A 114 17.78 -0.52 10.03
CA ASN A 114 18.14 -0.95 11.37
C ASN A 114 18.38 -2.45 11.49
N THR A 115 17.71 -3.25 10.66
CA THR A 115 17.68 -4.71 10.81
C THR A 115 18.47 -5.43 9.71
N TRP A 116 18.49 -4.86 8.51
CA TRP A 116 19.10 -5.49 7.34
C TRP A 116 20.59 -5.12 7.24
N ARG A 117 21.47 -6.06 7.60
CA ARG A 117 22.93 -5.91 7.53
C ARG A 117 23.50 -5.98 6.10
N GLY A 118 22.68 -5.76 5.07
CA GLY A 118 23.04 -5.94 3.66
C GLY A 118 22.33 -4.93 2.74
N GLN A 119 22.60 -5.01 1.45
CA GLN A 119 21.95 -4.13 0.48
C GLN A 119 20.48 -4.53 0.28
N TYR A 120 19.59 -3.62 0.64
CA TYR A 120 18.15 -3.73 0.42
C TYR A 120 17.69 -2.97 -0.84
N GLY A 121 18.64 -2.55 -1.68
CA GLY A 121 18.40 -1.90 -2.97
C GLY A 121 17.53 -0.66 -2.83
N ASN A 122 16.47 -0.61 -3.62
CA ASN A 122 15.47 0.46 -3.62
C ASN A 122 14.18 0.08 -2.88
N LEU A 123 14.22 -0.91 -1.98
CA LEU A 123 13.07 -1.25 -1.15
C LEU A 123 12.75 -0.10 -0.20
N GLN A 124 11.51 0.37 -0.25
CA GLN A 124 11.02 1.49 0.55
C GLN A 124 9.50 1.49 0.58
N LEU A 125 8.92 2.29 1.49
CA LEU A 125 7.48 2.44 1.57
C LEU A 125 6.90 3.17 0.34
N PRO A 126 5.70 2.79 -0.13
CA PRO A 126 4.99 3.55 -1.14
C PRO A 126 4.44 4.86 -0.53
N PRO A 127 3.89 5.79 -1.34
CA PRO A 127 3.24 6.99 -0.83
C PRO A 127 2.15 6.65 0.20
N GLN A 128 1.92 7.55 1.15
CA GLN A 128 0.98 7.34 2.25
C GLN A 128 -0.44 6.94 1.76
N SER A 129 -0.89 7.51 0.64
CA SER A 129 -2.17 7.16 0.03
C SER A 129 -2.29 5.67 -0.35
N ALA A 130 -1.20 5.06 -0.84
CA ALA A 130 -1.16 3.64 -1.15
C ALA A 130 -1.19 2.79 0.13
N ILE A 131 -0.47 3.21 1.18
CA ILE A 131 -0.48 2.53 2.49
C ILE A 131 -1.89 2.56 3.08
N ASP A 132 -2.56 3.70 3.04
CA ASP A 132 -3.90 3.88 3.59
C ASP A 132 -4.95 3.08 2.81
N GLU A 133 -4.81 2.99 1.48
CA GLU A 133 -5.66 2.15 0.64
C GLU A 133 -5.48 0.66 0.98
N LEU A 134 -4.25 0.17 1.05
CA LEU A 134 -3.94 -1.21 1.44
C LEU A 134 -4.48 -1.54 2.83
N ARG A 135 -4.22 -0.67 3.82
CA ARG A 135 -4.72 -0.84 5.19
C ARG A 135 -6.24 -0.90 5.23
N SER A 136 -6.91 0.02 4.54
CA SER A 136 -8.37 0.06 4.49
C SER A 136 -8.96 -1.17 3.80
N PHE A 137 -8.32 -1.64 2.73
CA PHE A 137 -8.72 -2.86 2.04
C PHE A 137 -8.55 -4.09 2.93
N SER A 138 -7.39 -4.25 3.56
CA SER A 138 -7.10 -5.31 4.52
C SER A 138 -8.12 -5.35 5.66
N ALA A 139 -8.46 -4.21 6.25
CA ALA A 139 -9.45 -4.13 7.33
C ALA A 139 -10.83 -4.65 6.88
N ARG A 140 -11.31 -4.28 5.68
CA ARG A 140 -12.58 -4.80 5.12
C ARG A 140 -12.56 -6.30 4.87
N LYS A 141 -11.39 -6.88 4.64
CA LYS A 141 -11.18 -8.33 4.43
C LYS A 141 -10.94 -9.09 5.73
N GLY A 142 -10.95 -8.42 6.88
CA GLY A 142 -10.64 -9.04 8.18
C GLY A 142 -9.16 -9.41 8.32
N LEU A 143 -8.27 -8.72 7.61
CA LEU A 143 -6.82 -8.87 7.71
C LEU A 143 -6.24 -7.80 8.63
N THR A 144 -5.22 -8.16 9.41
CA THR A 144 -4.44 -7.19 10.16
C THR A 144 -3.33 -6.64 9.27
N PHE A 145 -3.25 -5.32 9.10
CA PHE A 145 -2.21 -4.67 8.32
C PHE A 145 -1.37 -3.75 9.20
N THR A 146 -0.08 -4.01 9.30
CA THR A 146 0.88 -3.22 10.07
C THR A 146 2.02 -2.73 9.19
N VAL A 147 2.67 -1.65 9.62
CA VAL A 147 3.84 -1.08 8.94
C VAL A 147 5.00 -1.16 9.91
N ALA A 148 6.09 -1.81 9.50
CA ALA A 148 7.37 -1.75 10.19
C ALA A 148 8.27 -0.78 9.43
N ASN A 149 8.51 0.41 9.98
CA ASN A 149 9.39 1.41 9.40
C ASN A 149 10.35 1.94 10.46
#